data_AF-A0A5B7SVI4-F1
#
_entry.id   AF-A0A5B7SVI4-F1
#
_cell.length_a   1.000
_cell.length_b   1.000
_cell.length_c   1.000
_cell.angle_alpha   90.00
_cell.angle_beta   90.00
_cell.angle_gamma   90.00
#
_symmetry.space_group_name_H-M   'P 1'
#
loop_
_entity.id
_entity.type
_entity.pdbx_description
1 polymer ?
#
loop_
_entity_poly.entity_id
_entity_poly.type
_entity_poly.pdbx_seq_one_letter_code
_entity_poly.pdbx_strand_id
1 'polypeptide(L)'
;MELNWNTYLFQDDNEEGLAHQLADCIRKEAIRFHGVKSAVYLLTNTAGSNSSVQLWANALEHSPRFANPNMFPWTLANATAGYIAREFLIEGPNYTIVSKDLDLNEILEIYHQDKYNIALKSALFVIWQYKHSDSLTVDVQVGYTLV
;
A
#
# COMPACT_ATOMS: atom_id res chain seq x y z
N MET A 1 21.77 1.69 5.75
CA MET A 1 21.01 2.12 4.56
C MET A 1 20.26 3.36 4.97
N GLU A 2 20.45 4.46 4.26
CA GLU A 2 19.68 5.67 4.52
C GLU A 2 18.34 5.53 3.79
N LEU A 3 17.26 5.49 4.56
CA LEU A 3 15.89 5.50 4.03
C LEU A 3 15.38 6.92 4.18
N ASN A 4 15.02 7.53 3.05
CA ASN A 4 14.38 8.83 3.06
C ASN A 4 12.91 8.61 3.42
N TRP A 5 12.56 8.92 4.67
CA TRP A 5 11.22 8.76 5.20
C TRP A 5 10.45 10.07 5.11
N ASN A 6 9.27 10.00 4.52
CA ASN A 6 8.26 11.05 4.62
C ASN A 6 7.01 10.48 5.30
N THR A 7 6.39 11.28 6.16
CA THR A 7 5.15 10.92 6.86
C THR A 7 4.02 11.78 6.36
N TYR A 8 2.89 11.14 6.08
CA TYR A 8 1.67 11.78 5.62
C TYR A 8 0.48 11.31 6.47
N LEU A 9 -0.51 12.18 6.59
CA LEU A 9 -1.82 11.83 7.15
C LEU A 9 -2.83 11.93 6.01
N PHE A 10 -3.47 10.80 5.70
CA PHE A 10 -4.50 10.72 4.67
C PHE A 10 -5.86 10.44 5.28
N GLN A 11 -6.89 11.00 4.65
CA GLN A 11 -8.28 10.75 5.00
C GLN A 11 -9.08 10.61 3.72
N ASP A 12 -9.90 9.58 3.65
CA ASP A 12 -10.80 9.32 2.53
C ASP A 12 -11.99 8.47 3.00
N ASP A 13 -12.88 8.13 2.08
CA ASP A 13 -14.00 7.24 2.36
C ASP A 13 -13.56 5.77 2.34
N ASN A 14 -12.59 5.41 1.49
CA ASN A 14 -12.13 4.02 1.31
C ASN A 14 -10.65 3.91 0.91
N GLU A 15 -10.17 2.66 0.81
CA GLU A 15 -8.78 2.34 0.50
C GLU A 15 -8.36 2.79 -0.92
N GLU A 16 -9.28 2.89 -1.88
CA GLU A 16 -9.01 3.39 -3.25
C GLU A 16 -8.54 4.85 -3.21
N GLY A 17 -9.33 5.71 -2.56
CA GLY A 17 -9.01 7.13 -2.46
C GLY A 17 -7.70 7.39 -1.71
N LEU A 18 -7.45 6.66 -0.61
CA LEU A 18 -6.17 6.74 0.09
C LEU A 18 -4.99 6.30 -0.77
N ALA A 19 -5.16 5.23 -1.58
CA ALA A 19 -4.10 4.75 -2.45
C ALA A 19 -3.79 5.76 -3.57
N HIS A 20 -4.80 6.47 -4.08
CA HIS A 20 -4.61 7.58 -5.02
C HIS A 20 -3.80 8.72 -4.39
N GLN A 21 -4.13 9.13 -3.16
CA GLN A 21 -3.38 10.16 -2.42
C GLN A 21 -1.92 9.75 -2.21
N LEU A 22 -1.66 8.49 -1.86
CA LEU A 22 -0.29 7.96 -1.74
C LEU A 22 0.47 8.03 -3.07
N ALA A 23 -0.15 7.60 -4.18
CA ALA A 23 0.48 7.69 -5.50
C ALA A 23 0.85 9.13 -5.88
N ASP A 24 -0.02 10.10 -5.57
CA ASP A 24 0.28 11.52 -5.81
C ASP A 24 1.48 12.02 -4.99
N CYS A 25 1.63 11.57 -3.74
CA CYS A 25 2.82 11.87 -2.95
C CYS A 25 4.08 11.25 -3.56
N ILE A 26 4.05 9.96 -3.92
CA ILE A 26 5.21 9.28 -4.52
C ILE A 26 5.62 9.94 -5.86
N ARG A 27 4.66 10.38 -6.68
CA ARG A 27 4.96 11.13 -7.92
C ARG A 27 5.76 12.40 -7.66
N LYS A 28 5.48 13.12 -6.57
CA LYS A 28 6.18 14.37 -6.20
C LYS A 28 7.63 14.12 -5.78
N GLU A 29 7.94 12.95 -5.24
CA GLU A 29 9.30 12.56 -4.85
C GLU A 29 10.21 12.26 -6.06
N ALA A 30 9.66 12.22 -7.28
CA ALA A 30 10.42 11.99 -8.52
C ALA A 30 11.33 10.74 -8.48
N ILE A 31 10.88 9.69 -7.78
CA ILE A 31 11.64 8.45 -7.60
C ILE A 31 11.76 7.71 -8.94
N ARG A 32 12.96 7.21 -9.25
CA ARG A 32 13.21 6.42 -10.45
C ARG A 32 13.07 4.92 -10.17
N PHE A 33 12.05 4.30 -10.77
CA PHE A 33 11.84 2.86 -10.76
C PHE A 33 12.47 2.17 -11.99
N HIS A 34 12.60 0.84 -11.91
CA HIS A 34 13.42 -0.03 -12.74
C HIS A 34 12.72 -1.36 -13.07
N GLY A 35 11.39 -1.36 -13.20
CA GLY A 35 10.62 -2.54 -13.59
C GLY A 35 10.82 -3.71 -12.63
N VAL A 36 11.28 -4.84 -13.17
CA VAL A 36 11.60 -6.07 -12.42
C VAL A 36 12.65 -5.90 -11.33
N LYS A 37 13.43 -4.80 -11.33
CA LYS A 37 14.45 -4.48 -10.31
C LYS A 37 13.96 -3.45 -9.28
N SER A 38 12.66 -3.16 -9.28
CA SER A 38 12.00 -2.37 -8.26
C SER A 38 11.11 -3.25 -7.40
N ALA A 39 10.97 -2.91 -6.13
CA ALA A 39 10.08 -3.62 -5.21
C ALA A 39 9.17 -2.66 -4.44
N VAL A 40 8.01 -3.18 -4.03
CA VAL A 40 7.08 -2.53 -3.10
C VAL A 40 6.91 -3.43 -1.89
N TYR A 41 7.13 -2.89 -0.70
CA TYR A 41 6.85 -3.56 0.57
C TYR A 41 5.84 -2.74 1.35
N LEU A 42 4.63 -3.28 1.53
CA LEU A 42 3.57 -2.68 2.32
C LEU A 42 3.46 -3.40 3.65
N LEU A 43 3.52 -2.65 4.75
CA LEU A 43 3.22 -3.10 6.10
C LEU A 43 1.98 -2.36 6.58
N THR A 44 0.92 -3.09 6.95
CA THR A 44 -0.38 -2.49 7.28
C THR A 44 -1.04 -3.19 8.47
N ASN A 45 -1.80 -2.44 9.26
CA ASN A 45 -2.66 -3.00 10.32
C ASN A 45 -4.12 -3.15 9.88
N THR A 46 -4.41 -2.83 8.62
CA THR A 46 -5.72 -2.95 7.99
C THR A 46 -5.62 -3.77 6.70
N ALA A 47 -6.67 -4.52 6.40
CA ALA A 47 -6.73 -5.48 5.31
C ALA A 47 -7.91 -5.21 4.36
N GLY A 48 -8.13 -3.94 3.97
CA GLY A 48 -9.26 -3.57 3.09
C GLY A 48 -10.62 -3.62 3.79
N SER A 49 -10.64 -3.44 5.12
CA SER A 49 -11.85 -3.61 5.92
C SER A 49 -12.93 -2.58 5.57
N ASN A 50 -12.56 -1.34 5.23
CA ASN A 50 -13.54 -0.29 4.99
C ASN A 50 -14.23 -0.47 3.65
N SER A 51 -13.48 -0.73 2.58
CA SER A 51 -14.01 -1.13 1.28
C SER A 51 -14.86 -2.40 1.40
N SER A 52 -14.48 -3.36 2.24
CA SER A 52 -15.28 -4.56 2.49
C SER A 52 -16.64 -4.23 3.10
N VAL A 53 -16.65 -3.39 4.15
CA VAL A 53 -17.90 -2.96 4.79
C VAL A 53 -18.80 -2.21 3.80
N GLN A 54 -18.25 -1.29 3.01
CA GLN A 54 -19.01 -0.55 2.01
C GLN A 54 -19.59 -1.44 0.92
N LEU A 55 -18.79 -2.38 0.41
CA LEU A 55 -19.22 -3.33 -0.62
C LEU A 55 -20.43 -4.13 -0.13
N TRP A 56 -20.35 -4.68 1.08
CA TRP A 56 -21.40 -5.52 1.63
C TRP A 56 -22.59 -4.72 2.15
N ALA A 57 -22.41 -3.50 2.66
CA ALA A 57 -23.51 -2.62 3.04
C ALA A 57 -24.41 -2.32 1.83
N ASN A 58 -23.83 -1.94 0.70
CA ASN A 58 -24.57 -1.72 -0.55
C ASN A 58 -25.26 -3.01 -1.04
N ALA A 59 -24.58 -4.15 -0.93
CA ALA A 59 -25.15 -5.44 -1.30
C ALA A 59 -26.36 -5.83 -0.42
N LEU A 60 -26.32 -5.52 0.87
CA LEU A 60 -27.39 -5.80 1.82
C LEU A 60 -28.58 -4.86 1.62
N GLU A 61 -28.32 -3.58 1.36
CA GLU A 61 -29.37 -2.56 1.20
C GLU A 61 -30.10 -2.70 -0.16
N HIS A 62 -29.38 -3.04 -1.22
CA HIS A 62 -29.91 -2.99 -2.59
C HIS A 62 -29.91 -4.34 -3.34
N SER A 63 -29.35 -5.40 -2.75
CA SER A 63 -29.01 -6.71 -3.31
C SER A 63 -27.62 -6.79 -3.99
N PRO A 64 -27.01 -7.99 -4.10
CA PRO A 64 -25.64 -8.16 -4.60
C PRO A 64 -25.34 -7.60 -6.00
N ARG A 65 -26.37 -7.37 -6.83
CA ARG A 65 -26.21 -6.75 -8.16
C ARG A 65 -25.73 -5.29 -8.10
N PHE A 66 -25.84 -4.65 -6.94
CA PHE A 66 -25.38 -3.29 -6.68
C PHE A 66 -24.04 -3.24 -5.94
N ALA A 67 -23.43 -4.40 -5.63
CA ALA A 67 -22.07 -4.45 -5.15
C ALA A 67 -21.13 -4.08 -6.31
N ASN A 68 -20.66 -2.83 -6.35
CA ASN A 68 -19.84 -2.33 -7.45
C ASN A 68 -18.57 -3.20 -7.60
N PRO A 69 -18.37 -3.88 -8.75
CA PRO A 69 -17.20 -4.73 -8.95
C PRO A 69 -15.86 -3.99 -8.83
N ASN A 70 -15.82 -2.67 -9.09
CA ASN A 70 -14.61 -1.86 -8.94
C ASN A 70 -14.11 -1.80 -7.48
N MET A 71 -15.01 -1.99 -6.51
CA MET A 71 -14.67 -1.94 -5.09
C MET A 71 -14.07 -3.26 -4.58
N PHE A 72 -14.33 -4.38 -5.27
CA PHE A 72 -13.86 -5.70 -4.83
C PHE A 72 -12.33 -5.79 -4.67
N PRO A 73 -11.49 -5.32 -5.61
CA PRO A 73 -10.04 -5.34 -5.41
C PRO A 73 -9.59 -4.65 -4.13
N TRP A 74 -10.23 -3.54 -3.75
CA TRP A 74 -9.89 -2.75 -2.56
C TRP A 74 -10.28 -3.41 -1.23
N THR A 75 -11.02 -4.52 -1.29
CA THR A 75 -11.26 -5.39 -0.13
C THR A 75 -10.06 -6.27 0.22
N LEU A 76 -9.05 -6.36 -0.66
CA LEU A 76 -7.86 -7.18 -0.44
C LEU A 76 -6.77 -6.37 0.26
N ALA A 77 -6.10 -6.98 1.24
CA ALA A 77 -5.00 -6.33 1.96
C ALA A 77 -3.89 -5.79 1.05
N ASN A 78 -3.60 -6.49 -0.04
CA ASN A 78 -2.54 -6.13 -0.98
C ASN A 78 -2.97 -5.14 -2.08
N ALA A 79 -4.20 -4.63 -2.05
CA ALA A 79 -4.74 -3.77 -3.09
C ALA A 79 -3.89 -2.52 -3.30
N THR A 80 -3.53 -1.84 -2.20
CA THR A 80 -2.68 -0.64 -2.23
C THR A 80 -1.32 -0.93 -2.84
N ALA A 81 -0.62 -1.96 -2.37
CA ALA A 81 0.70 -2.32 -2.89
C ALA A 81 0.63 -2.70 -4.38
N GLY A 82 -0.40 -3.43 -4.78
CA GLY A 82 -0.70 -3.77 -6.17
C GLY A 82 -0.98 -2.54 -7.04
N TYR A 83 -1.76 -1.59 -6.55
CA TYR A 83 -2.06 -0.34 -7.23
C TYR A 83 -0.79 0.49 -7.44
N ILE A 84 -0.02 0.73 -6.38
CA ILE A 84 1.26 1.46 -6.46
C ILE A 84 2.20 0.80 -7.46
N ALA A 85 2.33 -0.53 -7.44
CA ALA A 85 3.20 -1.21 -8.39
C ALA A 85 2.76 -0.99 -9.85
N ARG A 86 1.46 -1.02 -10.14
CA ARG A 86 0.94 -0.73 -11.49
C ARG A 86 1.17 0.72 -11.90
N GLU A 87 0.88 1.67 -11.02
CA GLU A 87 1.03 3.09 -11.29
C GLU A 87 2.47 3.50 -11.62
N PHE A 88 3.45 2.83 -11.00
CA PHE A 88 4.86 3.14 -11.16
C PHE A 88 5.66 2.11 -11.98
N LEU A 89 4.96 1.19 -12.67
CA LEU A 89 5.55 0.14 -13.49
C LEU A 89 6.61 -0.69 -12.73
N ILE A 90 6.31 -1.05 -11.49
CA ILE A 90 7.13 -1.92 -10.65
C ILE A 90 6.68 -3.36 -10.88
N GLU A 91 7.59 -4.19 -11.38
CA GLU A 91 7.31 -5.59 -11.78
C GLU A 91 8.07 -6.61 -10.92
N GLY A 92 8.94 -6.14 -10.02
CA GLY A 92 9.63 -6.99 -9.07
C GLY A 92 8.75 -7.34 -7.86
N PRO A 93 9.37 -7.68 -6.71
CA PRO A 93 8.61 -8.13 -5.56
C PRO A 93 7.59 -7.10 -5.07
N ASN A 94 6.39 -7.59 -4.75
CA ASN A 94 5.28 -6.79 -4.26
C ASN A 94 4.66 -7.51 -3.06
N TYR A 95 5.12 -7.14 -1.87
CA TYR A 95 4.70 -7.78 -0.62
C TYR A 95 3.72 -6.92 0.14
N THR A 96 2.83 -7.62 0.84
CA THR A 96 1.96 -7.02 1.85
C THR A 96 2.04 -7.87 3.11
N ILE A 97 2.44 -7.25 4.21
CA ILE A 97 2.40 -7.84 5.54
C ILE A 97 1.29 -7.16 6.32
N VAL A 98 0.42 -7.98 6.90
CA VAL A 98 -0.63 -7.52 7.79
C VAL A 98 -0.22 -7.85 9.22
N SER A 99 0.08 -6.83 10.01
CA SER A 99 0.50 -6.97 11.41
C SER A 99 -0.19 -5.93 12.28
N LYS A 100 -0.49 -6.31 13.53
CA LYS A 100 -1.06 -5.36 14.51
C LYS A 100 0.00 -4.34 14.93
N ASP A 101 1.22 -4.83 15.11
CA ASP A 101 2.38 -4.05 15.53
C ASP A 101 3.23 -3.82 14.28
N LEU A 102 3.19 -2.60 13.74
CA LEU A 102 3.88 -2.27 12.48
C LEU A 102 5.38 -2.09 12.72
N ASP A 103 6.09 -3.21 12.89
CA ASP A 103 7.55 -3.24 12.98
C ASP A 103 8.17 -3.25 11.59
N LEU A 104 8.88 -2.17 11.27
CA LEU A 104 9.64 -2.01 10.03
C LEU A 104 10.63 -3.17 9.78
N ASN A 105 11.15 -3.82 10.84
CA ASN A 105 12.05 -4.95 10.69
C ASN A 105 11.42 -6.11 9.90
N GLU A 106 10.11 -6.32 10.00
CA GLU A 106 9.39 -7.38 9.28
C GLU A 106 9.55 -7.25 7.76
N ILE A 107 9.50 -6.02 7.22
CA ILE A 107 9.70 -5.78 5.79
C ILE A 107 11.18 -5.61 5.40
N LEU A 108 12.04 -5.15 6.32
CA LEU A 108 13.47 -5.00 6.06
C LEU A 108 14.16 -6.35 5.88
N GLU A 109 13.80 -7.37 6.67
CA GLU A 109 14.34 -8.72 6.53
C GLU A 109 14.07 -9.31 5.14
N ILE A 110 12.83 -9.17 4.66
CA ILE A 110 12.43 -9.63 3.31
C ILE A 110 13.20 -8.84 2.25
N TYR A 111 13.23 -7.51 2.37
CA TYR A 111 13.99 -6.67 1.45
C TYR A 111 15.46 -7.06 1.36
N HIS A 112 16.10 -7.38 2.50
CA HIS A 112 17.49 -7.80 2.50
C HIS A 112 17.68 -9.09 1.69
N GLN A 113 16.81 -10.08 1.85
CA GLN A 113 16.86 -11.31 1.06
C GLN A 113 16.67 -11.03 -0.43
N ASP A 114 15.66 -10.24 -0.81
CA ASP A 114 15.38 -9.89 -2.19
C ASP A 114 16.52 -9.09 -2.83
N LYS A 115 17.10 -8.14 -2.10
CA LYS A 115 18.23 -7.34 -2.59
C LYS A 115 19.36 -8.24 -3.10
N TYR A 116 19.69 -9.31 -2.37
CA TYR A 116 20.70 -10.27 -2.80
C TYR A 116 20.24 -11.16 -3.93
N ASN A 117 19.00 -11.66 -3.89
CA ASN A 117 18.50 -12.67 -4.83
C ASN A 117 18.23 -12.12 -6.24
N ILE A 118 17.76 -10.88 -6.36
CA ILE A 118 17.30 -10.30 -7.64
C ILE A 118 18.02 -9.00 -8.03
N ALA A 119 19.05 -8.60 -7.27
CA ALA A 119 19.84 -7.39 -7.51
C ALA A 119 18.95 -6.14 -7.69
N LEU A 120 18.12 -5.87 -6.67
CA LEU A 120 17.24 -4.71 -6.62
C LEU A 120 18.02 -3.41 -6.84
N LYS A 121 17.45 -2.51 -7.64
CA LYS A 121 17.95 -1.15 -7.87
C LYS A 121 17.21 -0.08 -7.07
N SER A 122 15.98 -0.38 -6.68
CA SER A 122 15.15 0.53 -5.90
C SER A 122 14.12 -0.25 -5.10
N ALA A 123 13.79 0.22 -3.91
CA ALA A 123 12.67 -0.32 -3.14
C ALA A 123 11.85 0.81 -2.53
N LEU A 124 10.53 0.62 -2.53
CA LEU A 124 9.57 1.47 -1.86
C LEU A 124 9.05 0.71 -0.62
N PHE A 125 9.11 1.37 0.53
CA PHE A 125 8.59 0.88 1.79
C PHE A 125 7.40 1.75 2.18
N VAL A 126 6.28 1.13 2.48
CA VAL A 126 5.06 1.81 2.89
C VAL A 126 4.62 1.23 4.22
N ILE A 127 4.63 2.03 5.27
CA ILE A 127 3.98 1.69 6.54
C ILE A 127 2.64 2.40 6.53
N TRP A 128 1.56 1.63 6.57
CA TRP A 128 0.18 2.09 6.42
C TRP A 128 -0.57 1.80 7.72
N GLN A 129 -0.63 2.80 8.61
CA GLN A 129 -1.27 2.65 9.90
C GLN A 129 -2.65 3.27 9.92
N TYR A 130 -3.67 2.42 9.91
CA TYR A 130 -5.03 2.82 10.18
C TYR A 130 -5.17 3.36 11.61
N LYS A 131 -5.82 4.53 11.73
CA LYS A 131 -6.26 5.12 12.99
C LYS A 131 -7.78 4.99 13.08
N HIS A 132 -8.26 4.47 14.20
CA HIS A 132 -9.70 4.37 14.43
C HIS A 132 -10.27 5.80 14.63
N SER A 133 -11.03 6.29 13.66
CA SER A 133 -11.76 7.56 13.70
C SER A 133 -13.09 7.42 12.95
N ASP A 134 -13.98 8.42 13.06
CA ASP A 134 -15.28 8.46 12.37
C ASP A 134 -15.15 8.43 10.83
N SER A 135 -13.96 8.74 10.31
CA SER A 135 -13.55 8.61 8.91
C SER A 135 -12.35 7.65 8.77
N LEU A 136 -12.12 7.12 7.56
CA LEU A 136 -10.95 6.26 7.30
C LEU A 136 -9.69 7.14 7.26
N THR A 137 -8.96 7.18 8.37
CA THR A 137 -7.73 7.97 8.52
C THR A 137 -6.52 7.05 8.61
N VAL A 138 -5.46 7.36 7.87
CA VAL A 138 -4.24 6.56 7.83
C VAL A 138 -3.00 7.44 7.98
N ASP A 139 -2.14 7.07 8.94
CA ASP A 139 -0.76 7.55 8.99
C ASP A 139 0.07 6.71 8.02
N VAL A 140 0.61 7.35 6.98
CA VAL A 140 1.44 6.68 5.98
C VAL A 140 2.88 7.17 6.09
N GLN A 141 3.80 6.23 6.30
CA GLN A 141 5.23 6.50 6.19
C GLN A 141 5.74 5.88 4.89
N VAL A 142 6.39 6.68 4.07
CA VAL A 142 6.97 6.27 2.79
C VAL A 142 8.47 6.37 2.89
N GLY A 143 9.14 5.23 2.78
CA GLY A 143 10.59 5.11 2.70
C GLY A 143 10.98 4.72 1.29
N TYR A 144 12.08 5.26 0.77
CA TYR A 144 12.68 4.73 -0.45
C TYR A 144 14.19 4.60 -0.35
N THR A 145 14.73 3.70 -1.16
CA THR A 145 16.17 3.53 -1.34
C THR A 145 16.49 3.35 -2.81
N LEU A 146 17.61 3.94 -3.23
CA LEU A 146 18.28 3.66 -4.50
C LEU A 146 19.53 2.85 -4.15
N VAL A 147 19.68 1.69 -4.78
CA VAL A 147 20.79 0.74 -4.52
C VAL A 147 21.97 1.04 -5.43
#